data_AF-A0A804PZN1-F1
#
_entry.id   AF-A0A804PZN1-F1
#
_cell.length_a   1.000
_cell.length_b   1.000
_cell.length_c   1.000
_cell.angle_alpha   90.00
_cell.angle_beta   90.00
_cell.angle_gamma   90.00
#
_symmetry.space_group_name_H-M   'P 1'
#
loop_
_entity.id
_entity.type
_entity.pdbx_description
1 polymer ?
#
loop_
_entity_poly.entity_id
_entity_poly.type
_entity_poly.pdbx_seq_one_letter_code
_entity_poly.pdbx_strand_id
1 'polypeptide(L)'
;MLDICKAKREESLQKKRHDGFLASTADIVPPMGHSIAFQQKLDGLPAMVQVVLSNEPTVQLKATTQFRKLLSIGEVIDLQAYVVKGVGKVQAKWSPVGTIDIECSMRKFKEKNKVDKVVVLWTANTERYNNVCACLNDTMENLLASVDKNEAEISPSTLYAIACVTEGVSFINGSPQNTFVPGLIDLAIKNNCLIGPTSIVSYNHLGNNNGMNLSAPQTFRSKEISKSNVVDDIVSSNAILYGPGEHPDHVVVIKYVPYVGDSKRAMDEYTSEIFMGSKNTIMLHNTCEDSLLTAPIILDLVLLAELSTRI
;
A
#
# COMPACT_ATOMS: atom_id res chain seq x y z
N MET A 1 34.23 -29.12 22.83
CA MET A 1 33.17 -30.09 22.45
C MET A 1 31.83 -29.40 22.11
N LEU A 2 31.82 -28.12 21.71
CA LEU A 2 30.61 -27.34 21.40
C LEU A 2 30.54 -26.80 19.96
N ASP A 3 31.64 -26.85 19.19
CA ASP A 3 31.67 -26.32 17.81
C ASP A 3 31.28 -27.34 16.72
N ILE A 4 31.26 -28.64 17.04
CA ILE A 4 30.90 -29.70 16.08
C ILE A 4 29.37 -29.78 15.85
N CYS A 5 28.56 -29.22 16.77
CA CYS A 5 27.10 -29.27 16.66
C CYS A 5 26.47 -28.15 15.80
N LYS A 6 27.18 -27.04 15.53
CA LYS A 6 26.66 -26.00 14.62
C LYS A 6 26.84 -26.35 13.14
N ALA A 7 27.99 -26.92 12.76
CA ALA A 7 28.28 -27.28 11.37
C ALA A 7 27.30 -28.33 10.80
N LYS A 8 26.89 -29.34 11.60
CA LYS A 8 25.93 -30.36 11.15
C LYS A 8 24.51 -29.82 10.92
N ARG A 9 24.13 -28.69 11.52
CA ARG A 9 22.78 -28.10 11.35
C ARG A 9 22.68 -27.31 10.05
N GLU A 10 23.75 -26.65 9.61
CA GLU A 10 23.81 -25.92 8.34
C GLU A 10 23.90 -26.87 7.13
N GLU A 11 24.67 -27.97 7.23
CA GLU A 11 24.68 -29.01 6.18
C GLU A 11 23.32 -29.68 6.01
N SER A 12 22.57 -29.91 7.10
CA SER A 12 21.22 -30.49 7.04
C SER A 12 20.19 -29.52 6.43
N LEU A 13 20.37 -28.21 6.62
CA LEU A 13 19.53 -27.18 6.01
C LEU A 13 19.85 -26.94 4.53
N GLN A 14 21.10 -27.12 4.10
CA GLN A 14 21.48 -27.04 2.68
C GLN A 14 21.11 -28.30 1.90
N LYS A 15 21.23 -29.51 2.49
CA LYS A 15 20.74 -30.75 1.86
C LYS A 15 19.21 -30.76 1.67
N LYS A 16 18.44 -30.20 2.61
CA LYS A 16 16.98 -30.09 2.46
C LYS A 16 16.51 -29.12 1.37
N ARG A 17 17.37 -28.26 0.83
CA ARG A 17 17.04 -27.41 -0.32
C ARG A 17 17.33 -28.09 -1.67
N HIS A 18 18.09 -29.18 -1.68
CA HIS A 18 18.50 -29.84 -2.92
C HIS A 18 17.68 -31.09 -3.28
N ASP A 19 16.98 -31.69 -2.32
CA ASP A 19 16.26 -32.97 -2.49
C ASP A 19 14.72 -32.83 -2.40
N GLY A 20 14.15 -31.80 -3.02
CA GLY A 20 12.72 -31.47 -2.88
C GLY A 20 12.02 -31.01 -4.15
N PHE A 21 12.08 -31.78 -5.25
CA PHE A 21 11.00 -31.78 -6.26
C PHE A 21 11.06 -33.02 -7.16
N LEU A 22 10.65 -34.18 -6.62
CA LEU A 22 10.18 -35.31 -7.41
C LEU A 22 8.79 -35.68 -6.88
N ALA A 23 7.77 -35.04 -7.42
CA ALA A 23 6.38 -35.48 -7.27
C ALA A 23 5.85 -35.92 -8.64
N SER A 24 5.60 -37.23 -8.72
CA SER A 24 4.99 -37.92 -9.84
C SER A 24 3.48 -37.65 -9.89
N THR A 25 3.00 -37.30 -11.09
CA THR A 25 1.73 -37.68 -11.74
C THR A 25 0.41 -37.61 -10.97
N ALA A 26 -0.53 -36.92 -11.63
CA ALA A 26 -1.99 -36.90 -11.45
C ALA A 26 -2.53 -35.87 -10.45
N ASP A 27 -2.70 -34.63 -10.93
CA ASP A 27 -4.02 -33.99 -10.91
C ASP A 27 -4.10 -32.92 -12.00
N ILE A 28 -5.17 -33.00 -12.79
CA ILE A 28 -5.47 -32.17 -13.95
C ILE A 28 -6.03 -30.84 -13.44
N VAL A 29 -5.20 -29.80 -13.41
CA VAL A 29 -5.63 -28.40 -13.37
C VAL A 29 -5.09 -27.75 -14.64
N PRO A 30 -5.93 -27.15 -15.50
CA PRO A 30 -5.44 -26.52 -16.72
C PRO A 30 -4.53 -25.34 -16.33
N PRO A 31 -3.30 -25.23 -16.88
CA PRO A 31 -2.45 -24.11 -16.61
C PRO A 31 -3.11 -22.85 -17.17
N MET A 32 -3.37 -21.85 -16.31
CA MET A 32 -3.61 -20.50 -16.78
C MET A 32 -2.37 -20.08 -17.57
N GLY A 33 -2.50 -20.05 -18.89
CA GLY A 33 -1.41 -19.71 -19.80
C GLY A 33 -0.97 -18.27 -19.61
N HIS A 34 0.02 -18.04 -18.76
CA HIS A 34 0.89 -16.86 -18.91
C HIS A 34 1.69 -17.04 -20.19
N SER A 35 1.77 -16.00 -21.03
CA SER A 35 2.50 -16.11 -22.30
C SER A 35 3.98 -16.40 -22.05
N ILE A 36 4.61 -17.19 -22.92
CA ILE A 36 6.05 -17.49 -22.88
C ILE A 36 6.90 -16.19 -22.80
N ALA A 37 6.41 -15.11 -23.40
CA ALA A 37 7.03 -13.79 -23.35
C ALA A 37 6.99 -13.12 -21.96
N PHE A 38 6.00 -13.45 -21.12
CA PHE A 38 5.95 -12.98 -19.72
C PHE A 38 6.94 -13.75 -18.84
N GLN A 39 7.04 -15.07 -19.03
CA GLN A 39 8.00 -15.90 -18.28
C GLN A 39 9.45 -15.48 -18.59
N GLN A 40 9.79 -15.26 -19.86
CA GLN A 40 11.11 -14.76 -20.27
C GLN A 40 11.45 -13.37 -19.69
N LYS A 41 10.44 -12.52 -19.45
CA LYS A 41 10.63 -11.23 -18.78
C LYS A 41 10.94 -11.37 -17.29
N LEU A 42 10.39 -12.38 -16.63
CA LEU A 42 10.63 -12.66 -15.21
C LEU A 42 12.01 -13.25 -14.96
N ASP A 43 12.54 -14.06 -15.89
CA ASP A 43 13.86 -14.69 -15.77
C ASP A 43 15.01 -13.66 -15.67
N GLY A 44 14.81 -12.45 -16.23
CA GLY A 44 15.77 -11.34 -16.16
C GLY A 44 15.73 -10.54 -14.83
N LEU A 45 14.73 -10.75 -13.98
CA LEU A 45 14.55 -9.95 -12.76
C LEU A 45 15.73 -9.99 -11.79
N PRO A 46 16.34 -11.15 -11.47
CA PRO A 46 17.49 -11.19 -10.55
C PRO A 46 18.66 -10.35 -11.05
N ALA A 47 18.93 -10.39 -12.36
CA ALA A 47 19.98 -9.58 -12.97
C ALA A 47 19.63 -8.09 -12.90
N MET A 48 18.38 -7.71 -13.23
CA MET A 48 17.94 -6.31 -13.10
C MET A 48 18.05 -5.78 -11.67
N VAL A 49 17.69 -6.58 -10.66
CA VAL A 49 17.83 -6.22 -9.24
C VAL A 49 19.28 -5.97 -8.88
N GLN A 50 20.20 -6.87 -9.26
CA GLN A 50 21.64 -6.67 -9.01
C GLN A 50 22.17 -5.39 -9.66
N VAL A 51 21.68 -5.05 -10.85
CA VAL A 51 22.10 -3.85 -11.57
C VAL A 51 21.56 -2.57 -10.93
N VAL A 52 20.32 -2.57 -10.41
CA VAL A 52 19.78 -1.48 -9.60
C VAL A 52 20.58 -1.25 -8.31
N LEU A 53 21.18 -2.30 -7.74
CA LEU A 53 22.03 -2.22 -6.55
C LEU A 53 23.50 -1.88 -6.84
N SER A 54 23.88 -1.72 -8.12
CA SER A 54 25.27 -1.44 -8.50
C SER A 54 25.69 0.00 -8.15
N ASN A 55 26.97 0.28 -7.91
CA ASN A 55 27.44 1.64 -7.60
C ASN A 55 27.61 2.55 -8.83
N GLU A 56 27.25 2.11 -10.05
CA GLU A 56 27.45 2.89 -11.27
C GLU A 56 26.14 3.61 -11.68
N PRO A 57 26.10 4.96 -11.65
CA PRO A 57 24.85 5.70 -11.83
C PRO A 57 24.15 5.48 -13.18
N THR A 58 24.89 5.36 -14.27
CA THR A 58 24.34 5.26 -15.63
C THR A 58 23.59 3.95 -15.81
N VAL A 59 24.18 2.87 -15.31
CA VAL A 59 23.67 1.52 -15.35
C VAL A 59 22.50 1.35 -14.36
N GLN A 60 22.56 1.95 -13.17
CA GLN A 60 21.39 2.06 -12.28
C GLN A 60 20.21 2.74 -12.98
N LEU A 61 20.42 3.90 -13.63
CA LEU A 61 19.36 4.66 -14.30
C LEU A 61 18.69 3.83 -15.42
N LYS A 62 19.50 3.12 -16.21
CA LYS A 62 18.99 2.25 -17.27
C LYS A 62 18.18 1.08 -16.71
N ALA A 63 18.68 0.43 -15.65
CA ALA A 63 18.01 -0.70 -15.03
C ALA A 63 16.70 -0.29 -14.33
N THR A 64 16.69 0.81 -13.57
CA THR A 64 15.46 1.35 -12.96
C THR A 64 14.42 1.74 -14.01
N THR A 65 14.85 2.34 -15.13
CA THR A 65 13.95 2.63 -16.26
C THR A 65 13.34 1.36 -16.86
N GLN A 66 14.14 0.29 -17.04
CA GLN A 66 13.60 -0.99 -17.52
C GLN A 66 12.69 -1.66 -16.50
N PHE A 67 13.01 -1.58 -15.21
CA PHE A 67 12.17 -2.13 -14.14
C PHE A 67 10.80 -1.45 -14.13
N ARG A 68 10.77 -0.12 -14.26
CA ARG A 68 9.53 0.65 -14.43
C ARG A 68 8.75 0.20 -15.67
N LYS A 69 9.42 0.06 -16.83
CA LYS A 69 8.78 -0.46 -18.06
C LYS A 69 8.20 -1.87 -17.90
N LEU A 70 8.80 -2.71 -17.06
CA LEU A 70 8.30 -4.06 -16.77
C LEU A 70 6.99 -4.00 -15.96
N LEU A 71 6.90 -3.02 -15.04
CA LEU A 71 5.75 -2.79 -14.17
C LEU A 71 4.63 -1.97 -14.84
N SER A 72 4.93 -1.18 -15.88
CA SER A 72 3.95 -0.35 -16.58
C SER A 72 3.17 -1.14 -17.63
N ILE A 73 1.84 -1.11 -17.52
CA ILE A 73 0.93 -1.72 -18.50
C ILE A 73 0.69 -0.72 -19.63
N GLY A 74 1.53 -0.77 -20.66
CA GLY A 74 1.36 0.07 -21.86
C GLY A 74 1.92 1.48 -21.67
N GLU A 75 2.78 1.85 -22.63
CA GLU A 75 3.41 3.15 -22.89
C GLU A 75 3.64 4.11 -21.71
N VAL A 76 4.92 4.29 -21.37
CA VAL A 76 5.37 5.38 -20.51
C VAL A 76 5.07 6.72 -21.21
N ILE A 77 4.05 7.43 -20.74
CA ILE A 77 3.77 8.80 -21.18
C ILE A 77 4.82 9.70 -20.54
N ASP A 78 5.60 10.40 -21.36
CA ASP A 78 6.46 11.47 -20.85
C ASP A 78 5.57 12.65 -20.43
N LEU A 79 5.39 12.80 -19.11
CA LEU A 79 4.46 13.72 -18.48
C LEU A 79 4.86 15.20 -18.62
N GLN A 80 6.03 15.52 -19.17
CA GLN A 80 6.49 16.91 -19.22
C GLN A 80 5.75 17.80 -20.25
N ALA A 81 4.93 17.20 -21.14
CA ALA A 81 4.09 17.98 -22.04
C ALA A 81 2.90 17.14 -22.53
N TYR A 82 1.74 17.28 -21.91
CA TYR A 82 0.48 16.66 -22.34
C TYR A 82 -0.65 17.69 -22.44
N VAL A 83 -1.71 17.31 -23.14
CA VAL A 83 -2.94 18.05 -23.37
C VAL A 83 -4.09 17.11 -23.01
N VAL A 84 -5.01 17.62 -22.19
CA VAL A 84 -6.23 16.94 -21.81
C VAL A 84 -7.28 17.11 -22.90
N LYS A 85 -7.90 16.02 -23.32
CA LYS A 85 -8.95 15.98 -24.36
C LYS A 85 -10.31 15.58 -23.76
N GLY A 86 -10.50 15.87 -22.46
CA GLY A 86 -11.62 15.44 -21.63
C GLY A 86 -11.19 14.51 -20.49
N VAL A 87 -12.14 14.17 -19.63
CA VAL A 87 -11.93 13.30 -18.46
C VAL A 87 -11.19 12.01 -18.83
N GLY A 88 -10.10 11.73 -18.11
CA GLY A 88 -9.26 10.53 -18.31
C GLY A 88 -8.53 10.43 -19.65
N LYS A 89 -8.61 11.43 -20.53
CA LYS A 89 -7.99 11.44 -21.86
C LYS A 89 -6.79 12.37 -21.93
N VAL A 90 -5.60 11.79 -22.02
CA VAL A 90 -4.32 12.48 -21.99
C VAL A 90 -3.59 12.27 -23.31
N GLN A 91 -3.21 13.34 -24.01
CA GLN A 91 -2.40 13.27 -25.22
C GLN A 91 -1.06 13.97 -24.99
N ALA A 92 0.07 13.30 -25.24
CA ALA A 92 1.36 13.97 -25.20
C ALA A 92 1.44 15.05 -26.30
N LYS A 93 1.77 16.28 -25.92
CA LYS A 93 1.76 17.51 -26.73
C LYS A 93 2.64 17.41 -27.98
N TRP A 94 3.67 16.57 -27.94
CA TRP A 94 4.66 16.38 -29.01
C TRP A 94 4.67 14.97 -29.60
N SER A 95 3.76 14.09 -29.17
CA SER A 95 3.74 12.70 -29.64
C SER A 95 2.69 12.51 -30.73
N PRO A 96 3.02 11.88 -31.87
CA PRO A 96 2.02 11.43 -32.83
C PRO A 96 1.23 10.21 -32.31
N VAL A 97 1.65 9.65 -31.18
CA VAL A 97 0.93 8.59 -30.47
C VAL A 97 -0.37 9.19 -29.96
N GLY A 98 -1.49 8.58 -30.35
CA GLY A 98 -2.84 9.11 -30.16
C GLY A 98 -3.19 9.40 -28.70
N THR A 99 -4.32 10.08 -28.48
CA THR A 99 -4.87 10.33 -27.15
C THR A 99 -4.93 9.02 -26.35
N ILE A 100 -4.26 8.99 -25.20
CA ILE A 100 -4.33 7.88 -24.26
C ILE A 100 -5.55 8.12 -23.39
N ASP A 101 -6.52 7.24 -23.60
CA ASP A 101 -7.70 7.15 -22.77
C ASP A 101 -7.38 6.17 -21.63
N ILE A 102 -7.12 6.73 -20.44
CA ILE A 102 -6.73 5.99 -19.23
C ILE A 102 -7.86 5.03 -18.85
N GLU A 103 -9.11 5.47 -18.96
CA GLU A 103 -10.31 4.68 -18.68
C GLU A 103 -10.39 3.45 -19.60
N CYS A 104 -10.28 3.68 -20.90
CA CYS A 104 -10.24 2.63 -21.92
C CYS A 104 -9.07 1.66 -21.72
N SER A 105 -7.91 2.16 -21.28
CA SER A 105 -6.73 1.36 -21.01
C SER A 105 -6.96 0.40 -19.84
N MET A 106 -7.61 0.86 -18.77
CA MET A 106 -8.00 0.03 -17.62
C MET A 106 -9.01 -1.06 -18.01
N ARG A 107 -10.05 -0.71 -18.78
CA ARG A 107 -11.05 -1.67 -19.28
C ARG A 107 -10.40 -2.75 -20.17
N LYS A 108 -9.56 -2.35 -21.12
CA LYS A 108 -8.82 -3.27 -22.00
C LYS A 108 -7.87 -4.17 -21.22
N PHE A 109 -7.20 -3.65 -20.20
CA PHE A 109 -6.33 -4.45 -19.34
C PHE A 109 -7.13 -5.52 -18.59
N LYS A 110 -8.27 -5.13 -18.01
CA LYS A 110 -9.18 -6.02 -17.29
C LYS A 110 -9.63 -7.18 -18.19
N GLU A 111 -10.12 -6.86 -19.39
CA GLU A 111 -10.59 -7.83 -20.39
C GLU A 111 -9.46 -8.74 -20.89
N LYS A 112 -8.32 -8.16 -21.31
CA LYS A 112 -7.18 -8.90 -21.84
C LYS A 112 -6.62 -9.93 -20.85
N ASN A 113 -6.54 -9.56 -19.58
CA ASN A 113 -5.94 -10.43 -18.56
C ASN A 113 -6.98 -11.26 -17.80
N LYS A 114 -8.27 -11.10 -18.11
CA LYS A 114 -9.39 -11.82 -17.46
C LYS A 114 -9.34 -11.67 -15.94
N VAL A 115 -9.13 -10.45 -15.46
CA VAL A 115 -9.12 -10.12 -14.02
C VAL A 115 -10.40 -9.39 -13.64
N ASP A 116 -10.96 -9.70 -12.47
CA ASP A 116 -12.19 -9.05 -12.00
C ASP A 116 -11.94 -7.68 -11.37
N LYS A 117 -10.72 -7.45 -10.90
CA LYS A 117 -10.32 -6.23 -10.18
C LYS A 117 -9.01 -5.69 -10.71
N VAL A 118 -8.90 -4.36 -10.70
CA VAL A 118 -7.71 -3.61 -11.06
C VAL A 118 -7.46 -2.61 -9.94
N VAL A 119 -6.19 -2.41 -9.60
CA VAL A 119 -5.73 -1.33 -8.71
C VAL A 119 -4.65 -0.57 -9.47
N VAL A 120 -4.71 0.76 -9.42
CA VAL A 120 -3.70 1.65 -9.98
C VAL A 120 -2.90 2.23 -8.83
N LEU A 121 -1.57 2.10 -8.92
CA LEU A 121 -0.63 2.67 -7.98
C LEU A 121 0.25 3.67 -8.73
N TRP A 122 0.22 4.94 -8.32
CA TRP A 122 1.12 5.95 -8.81
C TRP A 122 2.52 5.75 -8.19
N THR A 123 3.46 5.25 -8.99
CA THR A 123 4.89 5.13 -8.65
C THR A 123 5.78 5.90 -9.62
N ALA A 124 5.20 6.86 -10.35
CA ALA A 124 5.93 7.69 -11.31
C ALA A 124 6.78 8.74 -10.57
N ASN A 125 7.35 9.67 -11.33
CA ASN A 125 8.12 10.75 -10.73
C ASN A 125 7.23 11.63 -9.84
N THR A 126 7.80 12.11 -8.73
CA THR A 126 7.17 13.11 -7.87
C THR A 126 6.85 14.36 -8.66
N GLU A 127 5.60 14.80 -8.60
CA GLU A 127 5.15 16.05 -9.21
C GLU A 127 5.30 17.22 -8.22
N ARG A 128 5.20 18.45 -8.72
CA ARG A 128 5.02 19.61 -7.85
C ARG A 128 3.64 19.55 -7.17
N TYR A 129 3.47 20.29 -6.08
CA TYR A 129 2.14 20.50 -5.52
C TYR A 129 1.27 21.36 -6.46
N ASN A 130 -0.01 21.01 -6.56
CA ASN A 130 -1.04 21.82 -7.20
C ASN A 130 -1.55 22.87 -6.22
N ASN A 131 -1.80 24.08 -6.74
CA ASN A 131 -2.52 25.12 -6.02
C ASN A 131 -3.98 24.69 -5.85
N VAL A 132 -4.47 24.72 -4.62
CA VAL A 132 -5.89 24.51 -4.34
C VAL A 132 -6.59 25.86 -4.39
N CYS A 133 -7.47 26.06 -5.37
CA CYS A 133 -8.09 27.35 -5.63
C CYS A 133 -9.60 27.21 -5.85
N ALA A 134 -10.34 28.21 -5.40
CA ALA A 134 -11.76 28.33 -5.71
C ALA A 134 -11.98 28.38 -7.24
N CYS A 135 -13.05 27.74 -7.72
CA CYS A 135 -13.40 27.67 -9.14
C CYS A 135 -12.41 26.89 -10.03
N LEU A 136 -11.51 26.10 -9.45
CA LEU A 136 -10.50 25.31 -10.17
C LEU A 136 -10.53 23.83 -9.79
N ASN A 137 -10.29 23.53 -8.51
CA ASN A 137 -10.16 22.15 -8.01
C ASN A 137 -10.67 21.99 -6.56
N ASP A 138 -11.45 22.98 -6.12
CA ASP A 138 -12.10 23.06 -4.81
C ASP A 138 -13.37 22.20 -4.72
N THR A 139 -14.05 21.95 -5.84
CA THR A 139 -15.24 21.10 -5.92
C THR A 139 -15.15 20.14 -7.09
N MET A 140 -15.93 19.06 -7.06
CA MET A 140 -15.99 18.09 -8.16
C MET A 140 -16.37 18.77 -9.48
N GLU A 141 -17.41 19.62 -9.49
CA GLU A 141 -17.88 20.30 -10.70
C GLU A 141 -16.79 21.21 -11.28
N ASN A 142 -16.10 21.98 -10.44
CA ASN A 142 -15.02 22.85 -10.89
C ASN A 142 -13.85 22.05 -11.43
N LEU A 143 -13.46 20.97 -10.73
CA LEU A 143 -12.37 20.09 -11.16
C LEU A 143 -12.63 19.53 -12.57
N LEU A 144 -13.80 18.95 -12.80
CA LEU A 144 -14.16 18.38 -14.11
C LEU A 144 -14.23 19.45 -15.20
N ALA A 145 -14.77 20.64 -14.89
CA ALA A 145 -14.78 21.76 -15.82
C ALA A 145 -13.36 22.26 -16.17
N SER A 146 -12.45 22.25 -15.21
CA SER A 146 -11.04 22.61 -15.41
C SER A 146 -10.27 21.59 -16.22
N VAL A 147 -10.61 20.30 -16.10
CA VAL A 147 -10.13 19.24 -17.00
C VAL A 147 -10.57 19.53 -18.43
N ASP A 148 -11.84 19.85 -18.65
CA ASP A 148 -12.40 20.13 -19.99
C ASP A 148 -11.80 21.40 -20.63
N LYS A 149 -11.49 22.41 -19.82
CA LYS A 149 -10.78 23.63 -20.26
C LYS A 149 -9.28 23.43 -20.47
N ASN A 150 -8.75 22.27 -20.10
CA ASN A 150 -7.32 21.96 -20.16
C ASN A 150 -6.48 22.97 -19.34
N GLU A 151 -6.93 23.25 -18.11
CA GLU A 151 -6.23 24.13 -17.17
C GLU A 151 -4.85 23.57 -16.79
N ALA A 152 -3.84 24.44 -16.75
CA ALA A 152 -2.44 24.04 -16.55
C ALA A 152 -2.14 23.50 -15.14
N GLU A 153 -3.02 23.76 -14.17
CA GLU A 153 -2.89 23.31 -12.78
C GLU A 153 -3.38 21.88 -12.57
N ILE A 154 -4.04 21.27 -13.57
CA ILE A 154 -4.46 19.87 -13.50
C ILE A 154 -3.26 18.97 -13.79
N SER A 155 -2.72 18.36 -12.75
CA SER A 155 -1.58 17.44 -12.88
C SER A 155 -1.97 16.10 -13.49
N PRO A 156 -1.01 15.35 -14.07
CA PRO A 156 -1.31 14.03 -14.62
C PRO A 156 -1.74 13.04 -13.53
N SER A 157 -1.14 13.06 -12.34
CA SER A 157 -1.62 12.25 -11.22
C SER A 157 -3.10 12.49 -10.92
N THR A 158 -3.57 13.74 -11.00
CA THR A 158 -4.98 14.10 -10.82
C THR A 158 -5.84 13.46 -11.91
N LEU A 159 -5.40 13.47 -13.18
CA LEU A 159 -6.12 12.84 -14.28
C LEU A 159 -6.21 11.31 -14.15
N TYR A 160 -5.13 10.65 -13.72
CA TYR A 160 -5.17 9.22 -13.42
C TYR A 160 -6.13 8.92 -12.28
N ALA A 161 -6.11 9.71 -11.21
CA ALA A 161 -6.99 9.52 -10.08
C ALA A 161 -8.46 9.76 -10.45
N ILE A 162 -8.77 10.80 -11.24
CA ILE A 162 -10.12 11.03 -11.79
C ILE A 162 -10.56 9.83 -12.63
N ALA A 163 -9.74 9.38 -13.59
CA ALA A 163 -10.06 8.23 -14.44
C ALA A 163 -10.32 6.97 -13.61
N CYS A 164 -9.51 6.74 -12.58
CA CYS A 164 -9.69 5.62 -11.67
C CYS A 164 -11.00 5.74 -10.89
N VAL A 165 -11.31 6.91 -10.35
CA VAL A 165 -12.57 7.15 -9.62
C VAL A 165 -13.79 7.03 -10.54
N THR A 166 -13.70 7.49 -11.79
CA THR A 166 -14.77 7.36 -12.80
C THR A 166 -14.99 5.90 -13.22
N GLU A 167 -13.91 5.16 -13.49
CA GLU A 167 -13.98 3.74 -13.86
C GLU A 167 -14.25 2.82 -12.70
N GLY A 168 -14.11 3.34 -11.48
CA GLY A 168 -14.22 2.49 -10.33
C GLY A 168 -13.04 1.54 -10.15
N VAL A 169 -11.85 2.11 -10.18
CA VAL A 169 -10.58 1.45 -9.97
C VAL A 169 -9.93 2.11 -8.77
N SER A 170 -9.43 1.33 -7.83
CA SER A 170 -8.74 1.89 -6.67
C SER A 170 -7.47 2.60 -7.13
N PHE A 171 -7.31 3.86 -6.75
CA PHE A 171 -6.09 4.64 -7.01
C PHE A 171 -5.33 4.87 -5.71
N ILE A 172 -4.05 4.50 -5.70
CA ILE A 172 -3.14 4.72 -4.58
C ILE A 172 -2.06 5.69 -5.06
N ASN A 173 -1.88 6.81 -4.36
CA ASN A 173 -0.77 7.73 -4.64
C ASN A 173 0.47 7.32 -3.83
N GLY A 174 1.48 6.75 -4.50
CA GLY A 174 2.76 6.38 -3.88
C GLY A 174 3.79 7.52 -3.85
N SER A 175 3.41 8.75 -4.19
CA SER A 175 4.32 9.91 -4.27
C SER A 175 3.77 11.11 -3.46
N PRO A 176 4.63 12.04 -3.00
CA PRO A 176 4.25 13.01 -1.98
C PRO A 176 3.42 14.20 -2.50
N GLN A 177 3.18 14.34 -3.81
CA GLN A 177 2.35 15.43 -4.34
C GLN A 177 0.90 15.32 -3.86
N ASN A 178 0.21 16.46 -3.75
CA ASN A 178 -1.19 16.56 -3.32
C ASN A 178 -2.20 16.21 -4.42
N THR A 179 -2.07 15.02 -5.02
CA THR A 179 -3.02 14.51 -6.04
C THR A 179 -4.48 14.64 -5.60
N PHE A 180 -4.76 14.37 -4.33
CA PHE A 180 -6.09 14.37 -3.72
C PHE A 180 -6.56 15.79 -3.35
N VAL A 181 -6.77 16.63 -4.36
CA VAL A 181 -7.41 17.95 -4.20
C VAL A 181 -8.89 17.81 -3.78
N PRO A 182 -9.49 18.82 -3.11
CA PRO A 182 -10.86 18.71 -2.58
C PRO A 182 -11.89 18.24 -3.62
N GLY A 183 -11.87 18.77 -4.84
CA GLY A 183 -12.80 18.35 -5.88
C GLY A 183 -12.64 16.89 -6.32
N LEU A 184 -11.44 16.32 -6.20
CA LEU A 184 -11.22 14.90 -6.48
C LEU A 184 -11.71 14.04 -5.32
N ILE A 185 -11.56 14.54 -4.08
CA ILE A 185 -12.16 13.90 -2.92
C ILE A 185 -13.68 13.89 -3.08
N ASP A 186 -14.32 15.01 -3.42
CA ASP A 186 -15.77 15.08 -3.71
C ASP A 186 -16.21 14.07 -4.78
N LEU A 187 -15.44 13.95 -5.87
CA LEU A 187 -15.69 12.97 -6.91
C LEU A 187 -15.60 11.54 -6.37
N ALA A 188 -14.57 11.26 -5.55
CA ALA A 188 -14.39 9.96 -4.91
C ALA A 188 -15.51 9.65 -3.93
N ILE A 189 -16.00 10.63 -3.17
CA ILE A 189 -17.16 10.50 -2.29
C ILE A 189 -18.39 10.11 -3.10
N LYS A 190 -18.70 10.91 -4.14
CA LYS A 190 -19.88 10.70 -4.99
C LYS A 190 -19.88 9.32 -5.64
N ASN A 191 -18.71 8.83 -6.04
CA ASN A 191 -18.55 7.53 -6.67
C ASN A 191 -18.28 6.39 -5.67
N ASN A 192 -18.29 6.66 -4.36
CA ASN A 192 -18.02 5.70 -3.29
C ASN A 192 -16.63 5.01 -3.42
N CYS A 193 -15.60 5.80 -3.66
CA CYS A 193 -14.21 5.39 -3.91
C CYS A 193 -13.26 5.58 -2.71
N LEU A 194 -13.75 6.03 -1.54
CA LEU A 194 -12.91 6.19 -0.35
C LEU A 194 -12.60 4.84 0.32
N ILE A 195 -11.45 4.74 0.98
CA ILE A 195 -10.99 3.52 1.67
C ILE A 195 -11.27 3.70 3.17
N GLY A 196 -12.17 2.87 3.72
CA GLY A 196 -12.46 2.83 5.15
C GLY A 196 -12.13 1.45 5.72
N PRO A 197 -11.27 1.35 6.75
CA PRO A 197 -11.18 0.16 7.58
C PRO A 197 -12.58 -0.29 8.03
N THR A 198 -12.92 -1.55 7.76
CA THR A 198 -14.16 -2.18 8.24
C THR A 198 -13.89 -3.22 9.32
N SER A 199 -12.68 -3.78 9.33
CA SER A 199 -12.21 -4.67 10.39
C SER A 199 -10.73 -4.47 10.70
N ILE A 200 -10.41 -4.46 11.99
CA ILE A 200 -9.06 -4.35 12.55
C ILE A 200 -8.92 -5.45 13.60
N VAL A 201 -8.07 -6.44 13.37
CA VAL A 201 -7.81 -7.53 14.31
C VAL A 201 -6.34 -7.50 14.72
N SER A 202 -6.08 -7.20 15.99
CA SER A 202 -4.74 -7.00 16.55
C SER A 202 -4.38 -8.08 17.55
N TYR A 203 -3.73 -9.14 17.09
CA TYR A 203 -3.24 -10.22 17.94
C TYR A 203 -1.81 -9.95 18.44
N ASN A 204 -1.57 -10.25 19.71
CA ASN A 204 -0.27 -10.08 20.35
C ASN A 204 0.06 -11.30 21.20
N HIS A 205 1.31 -11.76 21.17
CA HIS A 205 1.82 -12.68 22.18
C HIS A 205 3.23 -12.33 22.65
N LEU A 206 3.46 -12.52 23.95
CA LEU A 206 4.71 -12.21 24.63
C LEU A 206 4.90 -13.09 25.88
N GLY A 207 6.14 -13.30 26.29
CA GLY A 207 6.54 -14.25 27.33
C GLY A 207 7.22 -13.62 28.55
N ASN A 208 7.38 -12.29 28.58
CA ASN A 208 7.91 -11.56 29.73
C ASN A 208 6.88 -11.44 30.86
N ASN A 209 7.28 -10.85 31.98
CA ASN A 209 6.41 -10.66 33.16
C ASN A 209 5.17 -9.82 32.84
N ASN A 210 5.28 -8.87 31.89
CA ASN A 210 4.13 -8.10 31.41
C ASN A 210 3.08 -9.02 30.77
N GLY A 211 3.50 -9.91 29.86
CA GLY A 211 2.62 -10.92 29.29
C GLY A 211 1.98 -11.84 30.33
N MET A 212 2.75 -12.25 31.34
CA MET A 212 2.24 -13.09 32.44
C MET A 212 1.16 -12.36 33.24
N ASN A 213 1.38 -11.09 33.59
CA ASN A 213 0.40 -10.27 34.30
C ASN A 213 -0.87 -10.06 33.47
N LEU A 214 -0.73 -9.81 32.16
CA LEU A 214 -1.85 -9.62 31.22
C LEU A 214 -2.61 -10.92 30.90
N SER A 215 -2.19 -12.07 31.42
CA SER A 215 -2.97 -13.31 31.31
C SER A 215 -4.24 -13.30 32.18
N ALA A 216 -4.29 -12.45 33.21
CA ALA A 216 -5.48 -12.26 34.02
C ALA A 216 -6.51 -11.36 33.31
N PRO A 217 -7.81 -11.70 33.31
CA PRO A 217 -8.83 -10.94 32.56
C PRO A 217 -8.94 -9.47 32.97
N GLN A 218 -8.78 -9.16 34.26
CA GLN A 218 -8.91 -7.79 34.77
C GLN A 218 -7.77 -6.89 34.30
N THR A 219 -6.53 -7.38 34.29
CA THR A 219 -5.36 -6.64 33.81
C THR A 219 -5.36 -6.54 32.29
N PHE A 220 -5.82 -7.59 31.60
CA PHE A 220 -6.04 -7.56 30.15
C PHE A 220 -7.02 -6.47 29.75
N ARG A 221 -8.16 -6.34 30.45
CA ARG A 221 -9.22 -5.37 30.12
C ARG A 221 -8.71 -3.93 30.05
N SER A 222 -7.83 -3.54 30.98
CA SER A 222 -7.21 -2.21 30.95
C SER A 222 -6.40 -1.98 29.66
N LYS A 223 -5.67 -3.00 29.22
CA LYS A 223 -4.84 -2.91 28.00
C LYS A 223 -5.67 -2.99 26.73
N GLU A 224 -6.73 -3.80 26.74
CA GLU A 224 -7.71 -3.90 25.66
C GLU A 224 -8.32 -2.53 25.36
N ILE A 225 -8.89 -1.86 26.38
CA ILE A 225 -9.45 -0.51 26.23
C ILE A 225 -8.39 0.42 25.62
N SER A 226 -7.22 0.57 26.25
CA SER A 226 -6.20 1.50 25.75
C SER A 226 -5.76 1.28 24.30
N LYS A 227 -5.86 0.05 23.78
CA LYS A 227 -5.48 -0.29 22.40
C LYS A 227 -6.64 -0.17 21.42
N SER A 228 -7.87 -0.42 21.86
CA SER A 228 -9.05 -0.33 21.01
C SER A 228 -9.39 1.13 20.65
N ASN A 229 -9.19 2.06 21.58
CA ASN A 229 -9.62 3.46 21.45
C ASN A 229 -8.81 4.29 20.43
N VAL A 230 -7.71 3.75 19.90
CA VAL A 230 -6.74 4.51 19.08
C VAL A 230 -7.28 4.89 17.70
N VAL A 231 -8.44 4.35 17.31
CA VAL A 231 -9.04 4.59 15.99
C VAL A 231 -10.30 5.48 16.06
N ASP A 232 -10.78 5.80 17.27
CA ASP A 232 -12.07 6.45 17.48
C ASP A 232 -12.11 7.87 16.86
N ASP A 233 -11.01 8.61 16.99
CA ASP A 233 -10.86 9.95 16.42
C ASP A 233 -10.70 9.91 14.90
N ILE A 234 -9.96 8.92 14.37
CA ILE A 234 -9.83 8.68 12.93
C ILE A 234 -11.20 8.40 12.30
N VAL A 235 -12.00 7.54 12.92
CA VAL A 235 -13.37 7.24 12.49
C VAL A 235 -14.24 8.49 12.56
N SER A 236 -14.21 9.21 13.69
CA SER A 236 -14.99 10.43 13.90
C SER A 236 -14.61 11.56 12.93
N SER A 237 -13.37 11.57 12.43
CA SER A 237 -12.89 12.58 11.49
C SER A 237 -13.46 12.44 10.07
N ASN A 238 -14.05 11.29 9.73
CA ASN A 238 -14.50 10.99 8.37
C ASN A 238 -15.98 10.55 8.34
N ALA A 239 -16.86 11.54 8.45
CA ALA A 239 -18.32 11.35 8.38
C ALA A 239 -18.83 10.89 7.00
N ILE A 240 -17.96 10.83 5.98
CA ILE A 240 -18.32 10.26 4.68
C ILE A 240 -18.20 8.74 4.72
N LEU A 241 -17.13 8.22 5.32
CA LEU A 241 -16.89 6.77 5.42
C LEU A 241 -17.69 6.13 6.54
N TYR A 242 -17.90 6.85 7.64
CA TYR A 242 -18.56 6.32 8.83
C TYR A 242 -19.78 7.16 9.17
N GLY A 243 -20.94 6.52 9.16
CA GLY A 243 -22.16 7.14 9.65
C GLY A 243 -22.10 7.42 11.17
N PRO A 244 -23.08 8.16 11.72
CA PRO A 244 -23.14 8.43 13.15
C PRO A 244 -23.17 7.13 13.97
N GLY A 245 -22.13 6.92 14.79
CA GLY A 245 -21.98 5.73 15.64
C GLY A 245 -21.47 4.48 14.91
N GLU A 246 -21.14 4.58 13.63
CA GLU A 246 -20.49 3.49 12.89
C GLU A 246 -19.02 3.38 13.27
N HIS A 247 -18.53 2.15 13.35
CA HIS A 247 -17.16 1.86 13.74
C HIS A 247 -16.72 0.52 13.13
N PRO A 248 -15.45 0.38 12.71
CA PRO A 248 -14.93 -0.92 12.30
C PRO A 248 -14.98 -1.93 13.45
N ASP A 249 -15.17 -3.21 13.10
CA ASP A 249 -14.94 -4.32 14.03
C ASP A 249 -13.48 -4.25 14.50
N HIS A 250 -13.25 -3.93 15.77
CA HIS A 250 -11.91 -3.79 16.34
C HIS A 250 -11.68 -4.78 17.48
N VAL A 251 -10.86 -5.80 17.25
CA VAL A 251 -10.59 -6.87 18.22
C VAL A 251 -9.11 -6.85 18.62
N VAL A 252 -8.86 -6.75 19.93
CA VAL A 252 -7.50 -6.83 20.50
C VAL A 252 -7.34 -8.14 21.24
N VAL A 253 -6.27 -8.88 20.96
CA VAL A 253 -5.93 -10.13 21.67
C VAL A 253 -4.52 -10.03 22.22
N ILE A 254 -4.33 -10.46 23.47
CA ILE A 254 -3.01 -10.62 24.09
C ILE A 254 -2.94 -12.01 24.72
N LYS A 255 -1.92 -12.79 24.37
CA LYS A 255 -1.67 -14.12 24.95
C LYS A 255 -0.27 -14.22 25.56
N TYR A 256 -0.20 -14.89 26.70
CA TYR A 256 1.06 -15.23 27.34
C TYR A 256 1.69 -16.47 26.68
N VAL A 257 2.88 -16.32 26.12
CA VAL A 257 3.64 -17.40 25.47
C VAL A 257 5.08 -17.35 25.99
N PRO A 258 5.45 -18.16 27.00
CA PRO A 258 6.75 -18.07 27.67
C PRO A 258 7.95 -18.10 26.73
N TYR A 259 7.87 -18.88 25.65
CA TYR A 259 8.97 -19.12 24.72
C TYR A 259 9.55 -17.85 24.09
N VAL A 260 8.71 -16.84 23.81
CA VAL A 260 9.16 -15.63 23.11
C VAL A 260 9.80 -14.59 24.05
N GLY A 261 9.67 -14.75 25.38
CA GLY A 261 10.23 -13.81 26.35
C GLY A 261 9.79 -12.36 26.09
N ASP A 262 10.75 -11.43 26.06
CA ASP A 262 10.50 -10.01 25.76
C ASP A 262 10.25 -9.69 24.27
N SER A 263 10.54 -10.66 23.40
CA SER A 263 10.38 -10.56 21.94
C SER A 263 8.91 -10.75 21.53
N LYS A 264 8.08 -9.78 21.92
CA LYS A 264 6.66 -9.71 21.60
C LYS A 264 6.44 -9.83 20.10
N ARG A 265 5.43 -10.60 19.69
CA ARG A 265 4.95 -10.67 18.31
C ARG A 265 3.60 -9.99 18.22
N ALA A 266 3.48 -9.00 17.33
CA ALA A 266 2.20 -8.42 16.92
C ALA A 266 1.84 -8.95 15.53
N MET A 267 0.59 -9.35 15.36
CA MET A 267 0.02 -9.80 14.09
C MET A 267 -1.29 -9.07 13.92
N ASP A 268 -1.36 -8.22 12.92
CA ASP A 268 -2.46 -7.31 12.70
C ASP A 268 -3.04 -7.53 11.31
N GLU A 269 -4.36 -7.64 11.22
CA GLU A 269 -5.10 -7.71 9.96
C GLU A 269 -6.00 -6.48 9.87
N TYR A 270 -5.80 -5.67 8.84
CA TYR A 270 -6.63 -4.52 8.51
C TYR A 270 -7.39 -4.87 7.24
N THR A 271 -8.70 -5.09 7.36
CA THR A 271 -9.58 -5.23 6.21
C THR A 271 -10.36 -3.93 6.05
N SER A 272 -10.21 -3.32 4.88
CA SER A 272 -10.90 -2.10 4.49
C SER A 272 -11.89 -2.41 3.38
N GLU A 273 -13.06 -1.78 3.44
CA GLU A 273 -13.86 -1.68 2.24
C GLU A 273 -13.24 -0.63 1.32
N ILE A 274 -13.15 -1.03 0.06
CA ILE A 274 -12.70 -0.22 -1.04
C ILE A 274 -13.81 -0.24 -2.11
N PHE A 275 -13.58 0.48 -3.19
CA PHE A 275 -14.52 0.67 -4.27
C PHE A 275 -15.32 -0.60 -4.71
N MET A 276 -16.62 -0.43 -4.99
CA MET A 276 -17.59 -1.47 -5.41
C MET A 276 -17.74 -2.65 -4.44
N GLY A 277 -17.71 -2.36 -3.14
CA GLY A 277 -17.82 -3.38 -2.09
C GLY A 277 -16.66 -4.38 -2.12
N SER A 278 -15.55 -4.02 -2.76
CA SER A 278 -14.34 -4.83 -2.72
C SER A 278 -13.65 -4.66 -1.38
N LYS A 279 -12.82 -5.64 -1.01
CA LYS A 279 -12.04 -5.60 0.22
C LYS A 279 -10.56 -5.47 -0.09
N ASN A 280 -9.89 -4.58 0.61
CA ASN A 280 -8.44 -4.54 0.70
C ASN A 280 -8.04 -5.10 2.07
N THR A 281 -7.14 -6.08 2.10
CA THR A 281 -6.67 -6.66 3.36
C THR A 281 -5.16 -6.50 3.45
N ILE A 282 -4.71 -5.85 4.52
CA ILE A 282 -3.30 -5.67 4.87
C ILE A 282 -3.02 -6.53 6.09
N MET A 283 -2.08 -7.47 5.96
CA MET A 283 -1.60 -8.28 7.07
C MET A 283 -0.19 -7.84 7.45
N LEU A 284 0.01 -7.50 8.71
CA LEU A 284 1.29 -7.07 9.27
C LEU A 284 1.74 -8.07 10.33
N HIS A 285 3.03 -8.42 10.32
CA HIS A 285 3.67 -9.15 11.40
C HIS A 285 4.86 -8.34 11.90
N ASN A 286 4.82 -7.93 13.16
CA ASN A 286 5.86 -7.14 13.80
C ASN A 286 6.53 -7.91 14.95
N THR A 287 7.85 -8.04 14.88
CA THR A 287 8.67 -8.56 15.99
C THR A 287 9.18 -7.37 16.78
N CYS A 288 8.76 -7.28 18.04
CA CYS A 288 8.99 -6.15 18.91
C CYS A 288 9.73 -6.62 20.16
N GLU A 289 10.96 -6.17 20.37
CA GLU A 289 11.59 -6.28 21.69
C GLU A 289 10.94 -5.24 22.61
N ASP A 290 9.97 -5.68 23.41
CA ASP A 290 8.99 -4.81 24.08
C ASP A 290 9.70 -3.79 25.00
N SER A 291 10.71 -4.24 25.74
CA SER A 291 11.50 -3.40 26.62
C SER A 291 12.43 -2.45 25.85
N LEU A 292 13.00 -2.88 24.72
CA LEU A 292 13.89 -2.03 23.91
C LEU A 292 13.12 -0.93 23.16
N LEU A 293 11.86 -1.18 22.80
CA LEU A 293 10.97 -0.14 22.27
C LEU A 293 10.47 0.82 23.36
N THR A 294 10.22 0.30 24.58
CA THR A 294 9.69 1.10 25.68
C THR A 294 10.74 2.03 26.30
N ALA A 295 12.00 1.59 26.43
CA ALA A 295 13.07 2.36 27.05
C ALA A 295 13.28 3.78 26.47
N PRO A 296 13.40 3.98 25.14
CA PRO A 296 13.55 5.33 24.58
C PRO A 296 12.31 6.20 24.78
N ILE A 297 11.09 5.64 24.75
CA ILE A 297 9.84 6.39 24.99
C ILE A 297 9.81 6.93 26.43
N ILE A 298 10.32 6.19 27.42
CA ILE A 298 10.45 6.68 28.79
C ILE A 298 11.39 7.89 28.84
N LEU A 299 12.52 7.85 28.12
CA LEU A 299 13.45 8.97 28.05
C LEU A 299 12.79 10.20 27.41
N ASP A 300 12.09 10.03 26.29
CA ASP A 300 11.38 11.12 25.62
C ASP A 300 10.34 11.78 26.54
N LEU A 301 9.55 10.97 27.26
CA LEU A 301 8.55 11.48 28.21
C LEU A 301 9.19 12.27 29.35
N VAL A 302 10.31 11.79 29.91
CA VAL A 302 11.04 12.51 30.96
C VAL A 302 11.59 13.84 30.44
N LEU A 303 12.19 13.83 29.27
CA LEU A 303 12.77 15.04 28.65
C LEU A 303 11.67 16.06 28.32
N LEU A 304 10.56 15.63 27.73
CA LEU A 304 9.43 16.51 27.40
C LEU A 304 8.74 17.05 28.65
N ALA A 305 8.58 16.23 29.69
CA ALA A 305 8.03 16.67 30.96
C ALA A 305 8.92 17.73 31.62
N GLU A 306 10.23 17.49 31.64
CA GLU A 306 11.22 18.45 32.18
C GLU A 306 11.20 19.76 31.39
N LEU A 307 11.23 19.68 30.06
CA LEU A 307 11.14 20.85 29.19
C LEU A 307 9.86 21.66 29.44
N SER A 308 8.71 20.98 29.60
CA SER A 308 7.41 21.62 29.83
C SER A 308 7.34 22.39 31.16
N THR A 309 8.26 22.15 32.11
CA THR A 309 8.36 22.96 33.33
C THR A 309 9.09 24.29 33.13
N ARG A 310 9.76 24.47 31.99
CA ARG A 310 10.58 25.64 31.65
C ARG A 310 9.92 26.58 30.65
N ILE A 311 8.68 26.31 30.24
CA ILE A 311 7.86 27.10 29.32
C ILE A 311 6.66 27.63 30.10
#